data_AF-A0A8T8HWG6-F1
#
_entry.id   AF-A0A8T8HWG6-F1
#
_cell.length_a   1.000
_cell.length_b   1.000
_cell.length_c   1.000
_cell.angle_alpha   90.00
_cell.angle_beta   90.00
_cell.angle_gamma   90.00
#
_symmetry.space_group_name_H-M   'P 1'
#
loop_
_entity.id
_entity.type
_entity.pdbx_description
1 polymer ?
#
loop_
_entity_poly.entity_id
_entity_poly.type
_entity_poly.pdbx_seq_one_letter_code
_entity_poly.pdbx_strand_id
1 'polypeptide(L)'
;MSDTDHLRFWRLLDELCRERGTSTADLTAALAEAGHQVTPQYLSALRSGKKDNPNYKLLHALGQVLGVHPAWFVGGRRDRAHGSVTSDGFTARLRRLFESIRPAGGNPYSIREIVSRVPE
;
A
#
# COMPACT_ATOMS: atom_id res chain seq x y z
N MET A 1 -24.25 3.67 -9.42
CA MET A 1 -22.86 3.17 -9.45
C MET A 1 -22.15 3.76 -8.24
N SER A 2 -21.92 2.95 -7.21
CA SER A 2 -21.67 3.41 -5.85
C SER A 2 -20.31 4.09 -5.66
N ASP A 3 -20.27 5.00 -4.69
CA ASP A 3 -19.12 5.83 -4.28
C ASP A 3 -17.88 5.00 -3.83
N THR A 4 -18.03 3.68 -3.69
CA THR A 4 -16.93 2.79 -3.26
C THR A 4 -16.10 2.25 -4.43
N ASP A 5 -16.66 2.24 -5.65
CA ASP A 5 -16.02 1.57 -6.79
C ASP A 5 -14.80 2.34 -7.33
N HIS A 6 -14.73 3.64 -7.04
CA HIS A 6 -13.57 4.49 -7.35
C HIS A 6 -12.45 4.43 -6.30
N LEU A 7 -12.65 3.71 -5.18
CA LEU A 7 -11.61 3.46 -4.17
C LEU A 7 -10.93 2.09 -4.34
N ARG A 8 -11.32 1.33 -5.37
CA ARG A 8 -10.71 0.03 -5.71
C ARG A 8 -9.26 0.22 -6.14
N PHE A 9 -8.38 -0.67 -5.67
CA PHE A 9 -6.96 -0.63 -6.00
C PHE A 9 -6.72 -0.69 -7.51
N TRP A 10 -7.40 -1.61 -8.21
CA TRP A 10 -7.20 -1.82 -9.65
C TRP A 10 -7.49 -0.57 -10.48
N ARG A 11 -8.56 0.16 -10.13
CA ARG A 11 -8.99 1.40 -10.80
C ARG A 11 -7.93 2.47 -10.65
N LEU A 12 -7.48 2.67 -9.41
CA LEU A 12 -6.45 3.62 -9.05
C LEU A 12 -5.13 3.32 -9.77
N LEU A 13 -4.72 2.05 -9.80
CA LEU A 13 -3.54 1.63 -10.53
C LEU A 13 -3.66 1.86 -12.04
N ASP A 14 -4.79 1.47 -12.65
CA ASP A 14 -4.95 1.58 -14.09
C ASP A 14 -5.08 3.04 -14.54
N GLU A 15 -5.79 3.87 -13.78
CA GLU A 15 -5.89 5.32 -14.01
C GLU A 15 -4.51 5.99 -13.95
N LEU A 16 -3.74 5.73 -12.90
CA LEU A 16 -2.39 6.27 -12.76
C LEU A 16 -1.45 5.81 -13.89
N CYS A 17 -1.57 4.55 -14.32
CA CYS A 17 -0.80 4.05 -15.45
C CYS A 17 -1.20 4.73 -16.76
N ARG A 18 -2.49 5.02 -16.97
CA ARG A 18 -2.97 5.73 -18.16
C ARG A 18 -2.51 7.18 -18.18
N GLU A 19 -2.62 7.88 -17.05
CA GLU A 19 -2.15 9.27 -16.91
C GLU A 19 -0.66 9.42 -17.22
N ARG A 20 0.14 8.42 -16.84
CA ARG A 20 1.60 8.41 -17.05
C ARG A 20 2.05 7.74 -18.35
N GLY A 21 1.12 7.21 -19.15
CA GLY A 21 1.44 6.45 -20.36
C GLY A 21 2.27 5.18 -20.08
N THR A 22 2.18 4.62 -18.87
CA THR A 22 2.99 3.46 -18.46
C THR A 22 2.36 2.16 -18.94
N SER A 23 3.06 1.42 -19.81
CA SER A 23 2.62 0.11 -20.26
C SER A 23 2.86 -0.97 -19.18
N THR A 24 2.16 -2.10 -19.28
CA THR A 24 2.40 -3.24 -18.38
C THR A 24 3.84 -3.76 -18.50
N ALA A 25 4.44 -3.68 -19.69
CA ALA A 25 5.83 -4.09 -19.92
C ALA A 25 6.81 -3.16 -19.18
N ASP A 26 6.62 -1.85 -19.32
CA ASP A 26 7.46 -0.84 -18.65
C ASP A 26 7.34 -0.94 -17.13
N LEU A 27 6.12 -1.14 -16.63
CA LEU A 27 5.87 -1.34 -15.21
C LEU A 27 6.53 -2.62 -14.68
N THR A 28 6.50 -3.70 -15.47
CA THR A 28 7.19 -4.95 -15.11
C THR A 28 8.70 -4.74 -15.03
N ALA A 29 9.28 -4.08 -16.03
CA ALA A 29 10.72 -3.79 -16.06
C ALA A 29 11.13 -2.91 -14.88
N ALA A 30 10.39 -1.83 -14.61
CA ALA A 30 10.69 -0.94 -13.49
C ALA A 30 10.54 -1.62 -12.11
N LEU A 31 9.58 -2.54 -11.95
CA LEU A 31 9.46 -3.34 -10.73
C LEU A 31 10.64 -4.33 -10.59
N ALA A 32 11.11 -4.92 -11.69
CA ALA A 32 12.26 -5.81 -11.69
C ALA A 32 13.56 -5.07 -11.28
N GLU A 33 13.77 -3.85 -11.79
CA GLU A 33 14.87 -2.95 -11.38
C GLU A 33 14.79 -2.58 -9.89
N ALA A 34 13.58 -2.43 -9.36
CA ALA A 34 13.33 -2.25 -7.92
C ALA A 34 13.43 -3.55 -7.10
N GLY A 35 13.92 -4.65 -7.68
CA GLY A 35 14.11 -5.95 -7.02
C GLY A 35 12.82 -6.74 -6.77
N HIS A 36 11.70 -6.36 -7.40
CA HIS A 36 10.40 -6.99 -7.24
C HIS A 36 10.02 -7.75 -8.51
N GLN A 37 10.22 -9.07 -8.49
CA GLN A 37 9.86 -9.95 -9.60
C GLN A 37 8.35 -10.17 -9.64
N VAL A 38 7.70 -9.70 -10.72
CA VAL A 38 6.26 -9.85 -10.95
C VAL A 38 6.03 -10.24 -12.40
N THR A 39 5.09 -11.14 -12.66
CA THR A 39 4.77 -11.53 -14.04
C THR A 39 3.90 -10.46 -14.73
N PRO A 40 4.10 -10.18 -16.03
CA PRO A 40 3.25 -9.24 -16.78
C PRO A 40 1.76 -9.60 -16.72
N GLN A 41 1.46 -10.91 -16.69
CA GLN A 41 0.11 -11.42 -16.63
C GLN A 41 -0.58 -11.13 -15.29
N TYR A 42 0.18 -11.14 -14.19
CA TYR A 42 -0.34 -10.74 -12.88
C TYR A 42 -0.61 -9.24 -12.81
N LEU A 43 0.27 -8.40 -13.36
CA LEU A 43 0.04 -6.95 -13.45
C LEU A 43 -1.17 -6.60 -14.33
N SER A 44 -1.34 -7.30 -15.46
CA SER A 44 -2.53 -7.16 -16.30
C SER A 44 -3.81 -7.56 -15.55
N ALA A 45 -3.77 -8.63 -14.76
CA ALA A 45 -4.89 -9.02 -13.89
C ALA A 45 -5.19 -7.98 -12.80
N LEU A 46 -4.17 -7.32 -12.26
CA LEU A 46 -4.33 -6.21 -11.31
C LEU A 46 -4.90 -4.95 -11.96
N ARG A 47 -4.51 -4.61 -13.19
CA ARG A 47 -5.02 -3.42 -13.89
C ARG A 47 -6.45 -3.58 -14.42
N SER A 48 -6.86 -4.82 -14.68
CA SER A 48 -8.22 -5.14 -15.16
C SER A 48 -9.22 -5.39 -14.03
N GLY A 49 -8.78 -5.40 -12.77
CA GLY A 49 -9.63 -5.73 -11.62
C GLY A 49 -9.94 -7.22 -11.45
N LYS A 50 -9.40 -8.10 -12.32
CA LYS A 50 -9.47 -9.56 -12.11
C LYS A 50 -8.79 -9.98 -10.81
N LYS A 51 -7.80 -9.22 -10.37
CA LYS A 51 -7.23 -9.23 -9.01
C LYS A 51 -7.22 -7.80 -8.49
N ASP A 52 -7.45 -7.64 -7.18
CA ASP A 52 -7.58 -6.32 -6.55
C ASP A 52 -6.91 -6.23 -5.17
N ASN A 53 -6.20 -7.29 -4.76
CA ASN A 53 -5.56 -7.38 -3.44
C ASN A 53 -4.06 -7.72 -3.61
N PRO A 54 -3.20 -6.75 -3.95
CA PRO A 54 -1.76 -6.94 -3.94
C PRO A 54 -1.26 -7.08 -2.49
N ASN A 55 -0.16 -7.81 -2.31
CA ASN A 55 0.50 -7.80 -1.00
C ASN A 55 1.18 -6.44 -0.75
N TYR A 56 1.50 -6.16 0.52
CA TYR A 56 2.11 -4.89 0.93
C TYR A 56 3.45 -4.61 0.22
N LYS A 57 4.27 -5.64 -0.04
CA LYS A 57 5.57 -5.46 -0.72
C LYS A 57 5.38 -4.92 -2.13
N LEU A 58 4.47 -5.52 -2.89
CA LEU A 58 4.13 -5.05 -4.23
C LEU A 58 3.50 -3.67 -4.21
N LEU A 59 2.56 -3.41 -3.29
CA LEU A 59 1.93 -2.10 -3.15
C LEU A 59 2.96 -1.00 -2.85
N HIS A 60 3.96 -1.31 -2.00
CA HIS A 60 5.07 -0.41 -1.72
C HIS A 60 5.95 -0.17 -2.95
N ALA A 61 6.34 -1.24 -3.66
CA ALA A 61 7.14 -1.15 -4.87
C ALA A 61 6.44 -0.37 -5.99
N LEU A 62 5.14 -0.55 -6.16
CA LEU A 62 4.33 0.24 -7.09
C LEU A 62 4.34 1.71 -6.72
N GLY A 63 4.18 2.04 -5.43
CA GLY A 63 4.33 3.41 -4.94
C GLY A 63 5.71 3.98 -5.31
N GLN A 64 6.77 3.22 -5.06
CA GLN A 64 8.16 3.58 -5.39
C GLN A 64 8.35 3.86 -6.89
N VAL A 65 7.97 2.91 -7.75
CA VAL A 65 8.16 3.00 -9.21
C VAL A 65 7.30 4.12 -9.82
N LEU A 66 6.08 4.29 -9.34
CA LEU A 66 5.13 5.27 -9.89
C LEU A 66 5.26 6.65 -9.24
N GLY A 67 6.20 6.86 -8.33
CA GLY A 67 6.42 8.17 -7.72
C GLY A 67 5.26 8.64 -6.82
N VAL A 68 4.46 7.73 -6.26
CA VAL A 68 3.32 8.05 -5.38
C VAL A 68 3.50 7.43 -4.00
N HIS A 69 2.87 8.01 -2.98
CA HIS A 69 2.88 7.42 -1.66
C HIS A 69 1.96 6.16 -1.64
N PRO A 70 2.38 5.02 -1.06
CA PRO A 70 1.58 3.79 -0.98
C PRO A 70 0.13 3.96 -0.46
N ALA A 71 -0.07 4.88 0.50
CA ALA A 71 -1.40 5.24 1.02
C ALA A 71 -2.39 5.75 -0.05
N TRP A 72 -1.89 6.24 -1.18
CA TRP A 72 -2.72 6.71 -2.30
C TRP A 72 -3.62 5.59 -2.83
N PHE A 73 -3.12 4.34 -2.85
CA PHE A 73 -3.83 3.16 -3.32
C PHE A 73 -4.89 2.61 -2.37
N VAL A 74 -4.89 3.03 -1.10
CA VAL A 74 -5.75 2.45 -0.04
C VAL A 74 -6.66 3.49 0.61
N GLY A 75 -6.93 4.60 -0.09
CA GLY A 75 -7.80 5.66 0.41
C GLY A 75 -7.23 6.46 1.59
N GLY A 76 -5.91 6.40 1.81
CA GLY A 76 -5.25 7.25 2.78
C GLY A 76 -5.02 8.67 2.27
N ARG A 77 -4.33 9.48 3.08
CA ARG A 77 -3.92 10.85 2.71
C ARG A 77 -3.12 10.87 1.42
N ARG A 78 -3.68 11.47 0.36
CA ARG A 78 -3.13 11.54 -1.00
C ARG A 78 -2.06 12.62 -1.16
N ASP A 79 -1.99 13.57 -0.24
CA ASP A 79 -1.02 14.67 -0.17
C ASP A 79 0.35 14.25 0.39
N ARG A 80 0.54 12.98 0.72
CA ARG A 80 1.80 12.50 1.31
C ARG A 80 2.92 12.50 0.27
N ALA A 81 4.08 13.03 0.67
CA ALA A 81 5.28 13.00 -0.14
C ALA A 81 5.71 11.57 -0.45
N HIS A 82 6.12 11.34 -1.69
CA HIS A 82 6.77 10.11 -2.08
C HIS A 82 8.08 9.93 -1.29
N GLY A 83 8.33 8.71 -0.78
CA GLY A 83 9.49 8.43 0.07
C GLY A 83 9.32 8.75 1.56
N SER A 84 8.20 9.34 2.00
CA SER A 84 7.93 9.52 3.44
C SER A 84 7.62 8.21 4.18
N VAL A 85 7.47 7.10 3.45
CA VAL A 85 7.38 5.76 4.06
C VAL A 85 8.78 5.34 4.48
N THR A 86 9.05 5.37 5.78
CA THR A 86 10.26 4.75 6.31
C THR A 86 10.16 3.23 6.13
N SER A 87 11.26 2.59 5.75
CA SER A 87 11.37 1.11 5.66
C SER A 87 11.24 0.42 7.02
N ASP A 88 10.99 1.17 8.10
CA ASP A 88 10.76 0.63 9.43
C ASP A 88 9.73 -0.50 9.35
N GLY A 89 10.09 -1.67 9.90
CA GLY A 89 9.22 -2.84 9.89
C GLY A 89 7.85 -2.51 10.49
N PHE A 90 6.81 -3.22 10.06
CA PHE A 90 5.44 -3.03 10.55
C PHE A 90 5.38 -3.00 12.09
N THR A 91 6.11 -3.90 12.75
CA THR A 91 6.25 -3.97 14.22
C THR A 91 6.77 -2.66 14.84
N ALA A 92 7.75 -2.01 14.21
CA ALA A 92 8.32 -0.76 14.72
C ALA A 92 7.30 0.39 14.61
N ARG A 93 6.55 0.45 13.50
CA ARG A 93 5.47 1.44 13.33
C ARG A 93 4.34 1.22 14.31
N LEU A 94 3.96 -0.04 14.52
CA LEU A 94 2.91 -0.43 15.46
C LEU A 94 3.31 -0.06 16.89
N ARG A 95 4.57 -0.27 17.27
CA ARG A 95 5.12 0.17 18.56
C ARG A 95 5.04 1.69 18.73
N ARG A 96 5.48 2.48 17.74
CA ARG A 96 5.37 3.96 17.79
C ARG A 96 3.92 4.43 17.92
N LEU A 97 2.98 3.77 17.22
CA LEU A 97 1.56 4.10 17.33
C LEU A 97 1.06 3.95 18.77
N PHE A 98 1.42 2.85 19.44
CA PHE A 98 1.01 2.61 20.83
C PHE A 98 1.72 3.52 21.83
N GLU A 99 2.96 3.94 21.56
CA GLU A 99 3.65 4.95 22.36
C GLU A 99 2.98 6.34 22.25
N SER A 100 2.48 6.67 21.04
CA SER A 100 1.84 7.95 20.72
C SER A 100 0.38 8.03 21.13
N ILE A 101 -0.38 6.94 21.05
CA ILE A 101 -1.79 6.88 21.46
C ILE A 101 -1.87 6.17 22.80
N ARG A 102 -1.87 6.95 23.87
CA ARG A 102 -1.99 6.43 25.24
C ARG A 102 -3.45 6.49 25.70
N PRO A 103 -3.99 5.45 26.37
CA PRO A 103 -5.16 5.64 27.20
C PRO A 103 -4.83 6.66 28.30
N ALA A 104 -5.77 7.56 28.62
CA ALA A 104 -5.55 8.62 29.60
C ALA A 104 -5.09 8.00 30.94
N GLY A 105 -3.82 8.21 31.31
CA GLY A 105 -3.21 7.76 32.56
C GLY A 105 -2.54 6.38 32.54
N GLY A 106 -2.43 5.68 31.39
CA GLY A 106 -1.87 4.33 31.31
C GLY A 106 -0.50 4.20 30.62
N ASN A 107 0.13 3.04 30.79
CA ASN A 107 1.27 2.62 29.98
C ASN A 107 0.87 2.44 28.49
N PRO A 108 1.80 2.60 27.53
CA PRO A 108 1.57 2.26 26.13
C PRO A 108 1.09 0.81 25.98
N TYR A 109 0.12 0.56 25.09
CA TYR A 109 -0.28 -0.81 24.78
C TYR A 109 0.86 -1.59 24.15
N SER A 110 1.14 -2.79 24.65
CA SER A 110 2.02 -3.74 23.96
C SER A 110 1.24 -4.53 22.91
N ILE A 111 1.94 -5.04 21.89
CA ILE A 111 1.35 -5.95 20.87
C ILE A 111 0.65 -7.13 21.56
N ARG A 112 1.25 -7.67 22.63
CA ARG A 112 0.71 -8.81 23.38
C ARG A 112 -0.64 -8.51 24.02
N GLU A 113 -0.80 -7.32 24.61
CA GLU A 113 -2.06 -6.92 25.25
C GLU A 113 -3.19 -6.74 24.24
N ILE A 114 -2.88 -6.24 23.05
CA ILE A 114 -3.91 -6.07 22.01
C ILE A 114 -4.37 -7.41 21.45
N VAL A 115 -3.45 -8.35 21.23
CA VAL A 115 -3.82 -9.71 20.79
C VAL A 115 -4.80 -10.36 21.78
N SER A 116 -4.64 -10.14 23.10
CA SER A 116 -5.59 -10.66 24.10
C SER A 116 -7.00 -10.02 24.07
N ARG A 117 -7.19 -8.94 23.32
CA ARG A 117 -8.44 -8.15 23.29
C ARG A 117 -9.16 -8.18 21.95
N VAL A 118 -8.53 -8.70 20.90
CA VAL A 118 -9.19 -8.88 19.60
C VAL A 118 -9.96 -10.20 19.66
N PRO A 119 -11.31 -10.19 19.56
CA PRO A 119 -12.08 -11.42 19.44
C PRO A 119 -11.68 -12.14 18.14
N GLU A 120 -11.68 -13.48 18.16
CA GLU A 120 -11.36 -14.30 16.97
C GLU A 120 -12.28 -14.02 15.77
#